data_AF-A0A1I0A0H7-F1
#
_entry.id   AF-A0A1I0A0H7-F1
#
_cell.length_a   1.000
_cell.length_b   1.000
_cell.length_c   1.000
_cell.angle_alpha   90.00
_cell.angle_beta   90.00
_cell.angle_gamma   90.00
#
_symmetry.space_group_name_H-M   'P 1'
#
loop_
_entity.id
_entity.type
_entity.pdbx_description
1 polymer ?
#
loop_
_entity_poly.entity_id
_entity_poly.type
_entity_poly.pdbx_seq_one_letter_code
_entity_poly.pdbx_strand_id
1 'polypeptide(L)'
;MPEPDFMIVDINESNLNEYDLFCKKSKKKEEGYQKKEKWFRERLNEGMHIKLLLVNEGKAGYRSRGFIEYIPGEYAWRGIDAKGYMVIHCIWVVGKNKNKGYGSKLLEECIKDSTGMKGVAVLTSKGNWLPASKLFTKHGFEKADELPPVIELYAKRFSDNVELPKINPVGKTTGEKGITILRSDQCPYVPDAVRIVENVAKKAGIPVTIKQLDTCDEVQNNGIHPFGTYCVLLDGEFLTYNCGVEKDIVKLLKGKGIDIS
;
A
#
# COMPACT_ATOMS: atom_id res chain seq x y z
N MET A 1 1.87 0.65 38.32
CA MET A 1 2.68 0.00 37.26
C MET A 1 3.22 1.09 36.37
N PRO A 2 4.51 1.05 35.95
CA PRO A 2 5.00 2.03 34.97
C PRO A 2 4.20 1.91 33.68
N GLU A 3 3.98 3.03 32.99
CA GLU A 3 3.35 3.02 31.67
C GLU A 3 4.19 2.16 30.70
N PRO A 4 3.55 1.41 29.78
CA PRO A 4 4.29 0.59 28.85
C PRO A 4 5.12 1.43 27.86
N ASP A 5 6.25 0.90 27.39
CA ASP A 5 7.11 1.60 26.42
C ASP A 5 6.41 1.80 25.07
N PHE A 6 5.45 0.94 24.74
CA PHE A 6 4.63 1.04 23.54
C PHE A 6 3.28 0.35 23.73
N MET A 7 2.33 0.67 22.86
CA MET A 7 1.07 -0.06 22.70
C MET A 7 0.69 -0.14 21.22
N ILE A 8 -0.13 -1.12 20.86
CA ILE A 8 -0.74 -1.22 19.54
C ILE A 8 -2.24 -1.00 19.70
N VAL A 9 -2.79 -0.07 18.91
CA VAL A 9 -4.22 0.28 18.95
C VAL A 9 -4.84 -0.05 17.61
N ASP A 10 -5.95 -0.76 17.62
CA ASP A 10 -6.78 -0.98 16.43
C ASP A 10 -7.72 0.19 16.21
N ILE A 11 -7.68 0.73 15.00
CA ILE A 11 -8.44 1.91 14.61
C ILE A 11 -9.78 1.47 14.05
N ASN A 12 -10.85 2.03 14.60
CA ASN A 12 -12.23 1.71 14.25
C ASN A 12 -13.11 2.96 14.32
N GLU A 13 -14.40 2.80 14.00
CA GLU A 13 -15.35 3.91 13.93
C GLU A 13 -15.46 4.68 15.25
N SER A 14 -15.35 4.00 16.40
CA SER A 14 -15.50 4.63 17.71
C SER A 14 -14.31 5.52 18.12
N ASN A 15 -13.11 5.23 17.61
CA ASN A 15 -11.87 5.92 18.02
C ASN A 15 -11.17 6.68 16.89
N LEU A 16 -11.73 6.72 15.66
CA LEU A 16 -11.10 7.36 14.51
C LEU A 16 -10.80 8.85 14.73
N ASN A 17 -11.67 9.53 15.48
CA ASN A 17 -11.53 10.96 15.78
C ASN A 17 -10.44 11.24 16.82
N GLU A 18 -10.07 10.23 17.62
CA GLU A 18 -9.03 10.33 18.66
C GLU A 18 -7.63 10.09 18.09
N TYR A 19 -7.53 9.20 17.10
CA TYR A 19 -6.26 8.76 16.53
C TYR A 19 -5.98 9.35 15.13
N ASP A 20 -4.91 8.91 14.50
CA ASP A 20 -4.53 9.25 13.13
C ASP A 20 -4.43 8.00 12.27
N LEU A 21 -4.36 8.14 10.94
CA LEU A 21 -4.13 7.00 10.03
C LEU A 21 -2.65 6.83 9.67
N PHE A 22 -1.75 7.30 10.54
CA PHE A 22 -0.30 7.31 10.40
C PHE A 22 0.27 8.14 9.24
N CYS A 23 -0.03 7.74 8.00
CA CYS A 23 0.41 8.43 6.80
C CYS A 23 -0.24 9.82 6.72
N LYS A 24 0.57 10.84 6.44
CA LYS A 24 0.15 12.26 6.44
C LYS A 24 -0.56 12.72 7.73
N LYS A 25 -0.31 12.09 8.88
CA LYS A 25 -0.97 12.44 10.17
C LYS A 25 -0.84 13.91 10.62
N SER A 26 0.19 14.64 10.19
CA SER A 26 0.36 16.08 10.47
C SER A 26 -0.44 16.99 9.51
N LYS A 27 -1.07 16.41 8.50
CA LYS A 27 -1.73 17.07 7.37
C LYS A 27 -3.18 16.61 7.22
N LYS A 28 -3.90 16.46 8.35
CA LYS A 28 -5.29 15.92 8.38
C LYS A 28 -6.29 16.70 7.49
N LYS A 29 -6.03 17.99 7.26
CA LYS A 29 -6.86 18.86 6.40
C LYS A 29 -6.56 18.75 4.91
N GLU A 30 -5.47 18.06 4.52
CA GLU A 30 -5.17 17.86 3.10
C GLU A 30 -6.10 16.81 2.50
N GLU A 31 -6.46 17.05 1.24
CA GLU A 31 -7.34 16.19 0.43
C GLU A 31 -6.97 14.70 0.54
N GLY A 32 -5.67 14.37 0.45
CA GLY A 32 -5.22 12.97 0.51
C GLY A 32 -5.49 12.30 1.85
N TYR A 33 -5.38 13.01 2.96
CA TYR A 33 -5.72 12.44 4.27
C TYR A 33 -7.24 12.21 4.38
N GLN A 34 -8.04 13.21 3.96
CA GLN A 34 -9.50 13.12 4.03
C GLN A 34 -10.05 12.00 3.13
N LYS A 35 -9.50 11.85 1.92
CA LYS A 35 -9.83 10.75 1.00
C LYS A 35 -9.47 9.39 1.57
N LYS A 36 -8.27 9.26 2.17
CA LYS A 36 -7.87 8.04 2.86
C LYS A 36 -8.78 7.70 4.03
N GLU A 37 -9.18 8.70 4.82
CA GLU A 37 -10.08 8.50 5.95
C GLU A 37 -11.45 8.02 5.50
N LYS A 38 -12.03 8.67 4.48
CA LYS A 38 -13.29 8.25 3.88
C LYS A 38 -13.20 6.82 3.33
N TRP A 39 -12.18 6.53 2.53
CA TRP A 39 -11.93 5.20 1.99
C TRP A 39 -11.81 4.17 3.12
N PHE A 40 -11.08 4.46 4.19
CA PHE A 40 -10.93 3.53 5.32
C PHE A 40 -12.28 3.22 5.98
N ARG A 41 -13.08 4.25 6.28
CA ARG A 41 -14.42 4.07 6.89
C ARG A 41 -15.32 3.18 6.04
N GLU A 42 -15.32 3.38 4.72
CA GLU A 42 -16.13 2.61 3.78
C GLU A 42 -15.76 1.13 3.69
N ARG A 43 -14.58 0.72 4.21
CA ARG A 43 -14.08 -0.67 4.18
C ARG A 43 -14.08 -1.33 5.56
N LEU A 44 -14.48 -0.62 6.62
CA LEU A 44 -14.56 -1.19 7.97
C LEU A 44 -15.49 -2.41 8.02
N ASN A 45 -16.62 -2.35 7.31
CA ASN A 45 -17.56 -3.47 7.18
C ASN A 45 -17.04 -4.63 6.31
N GLU A 46 -15.97 -4.42 5.55
CA GLU A 46 -15.28 -5.44 4.74
C GLU A 46 -14.13 -6.11 5.51
N GLY A 47 -13.95 -5.77 6.80
CA GLY A 47 -12.88 -6.30 7.64
C GLY A 47 -11.54 -5.56 7.46
N MET A 48 -11.57 -4.30 7.03
CA MET A 48 -10.37 -3.46 6.98
C MET A 48 -9.87 -3.15 8.40
N HIS A 49 -8.57 -3.35 8.62
CA HIS A 49 -7.87 -2.96 9.83
C HIS A 49 -6.75 -1.98 9.53
N ILE A 50 -6.63 -0.96 10.38
CA ILE A 50 -5.41 -0.17 10.54
C ILE A 50 -5.02 -0.25 12.01
N LYS A 51 -3.87 -0.86 12.32
CA LYS A 51 -3.33 -0.90 13.68
C LYS A 51 -2.16 0.05 13.82
N LEU A 52 -2.22 0.99 14.75
CA LEU A 52 -1.15 1.94 15.05
C LEU A 52 -0.23 1.42 16.13
N LEU A 53 1.08 1.52 15.91
CA LEU A 53 2.08 1.41 16.96
C LEU A 53 2.28 2.78 17.61
N LEU A 54 1.85 2.93 18.86
CA LEU A 54 2.10 4.09 19.69
C LEU A 54 3.31 3.83 20.59
N VAL A 55 4.31 4.70 20.52
CA VAL A 55 5.53 4.59 21.35
C VAL A 55 5.53 5.73 22.37
N ASN A 56 5.83 5.41 23.62
CA ASN A 56 5.98 6.40 24.68
C ASN A 56 7.29 7.18 24.45
N GLU A 57 7.19 8.49 24.27
CA GLU A 57 8.35 9.38 24.09
C GLU A 57 8.59 10.25 25.33
N GLY A 58 8.25 9.73 26.51
CA GLY A 58 8.44 10.38 27.80
C GLY A 58 7.52 11.60 27.92
N LYS A 59 8.11 12.79 28.10
CA LYS A 59 7.34 14.05 28.25
C LYS A 59 6.40 14.35 27.08
N ALA A 60 6.68 13.82 25.89
CA ALA A 60 5.85 14.04 24.70
C ALA A 60 4.64 13.09 24.61
N GLY A 61 4.52 12.14 25.55
CA GLY A 61 3.49 11.11 25.60
C GLY A 61 3.61 10.10 24.47
N TYR A 62 2.51 9.37 24.24
CA TYR A 62 2.41 8.39 23.15
C TYR A 62 2.30 9.06 21.79
N ARG A 63 3.09 8.58 20.82
CA ARG A 63 3.04 9.02 19.44
C ARG A 63 3.01 7.84 18.49
N SER A 64 2.22 7.93 17.43
CA SER A 64 2.21 6.93 16.35
C SER A 64 3.57 6.89 15.65
N ARG A 65 4.28 5.76 15.72
CA ARG A 65 5.62 5.55 15.17
C ARG A 65 5.72 4.34 14.25
N GLY A 66 4.63 3.62 14.08
CA GLY A 66 4.43 2.68 12.99
C GLY A 66 2.95 2.36 12.81
N PHE A 67 2.65 1.60 11.78
CA PHE A 67 1.32 1.04 11.56
C PHE A 67 1.39 -0.19 10.66
N ILE A 68 0.28 -0.92 10.63
CA ILE A 68 0.00 -1.98 9.66
C ILE A 68 -1.45 -1.84 9.18
N GLU A 69 -1.68 -2.11 7.90
CA GLU A 69 -2.97 -2.07 7.24
C GLU A 69 -3.21 -3.39 6.50
N TYR A 70 -4.35 -4.02 6.74
CA TYR A 70 -4.75 -5.28 6.11
C TYR A 70 -6.27 -5.43 6.01
N ILE A 71 -6.71 -6.30 5.10
CA ILE A 71 -8.11 -6.62 4.84
C ILE A 71 -8.22 -8.08 4.33
N PRO A 72 -9.36 -8.78 4.51
CA PRO A 72 -9.63 -10.04 3.82
C PRO A 72 -9.39 -9.97 2.32
N GLY A 73 -8.83 -11.05 1.76
CA GLY A 73 -8.34 -11.13 0.39
C GLY A 73 -9.42 -10.98 -0.67
N GLU A 74 -10.66 -11.32 -0.34
CA GLU A 74 -11.85 -11.05 -1.15
C GLU A 74 -12.01 -9.56 -1.46
N TYR A 75 -11.62 -8.69 -0.52
CA TYR A 75 -11.76 -7.24 -0.61
C TYR A 75 -10.40 -6.53 -0.74
N ALA A 76 -9.33 -7.28 -1.05
CA ALA A 76 -8.00 -6.72 -1.15
C ALA A 76 -7.88 -5.71 -2.30
N TRP A 77 -7.18 -4.62 -2.03
CA TRP A 77 -6.88 -3.58 -3.02
C TRP A 77 -5.51 -3.85 -3.65
N ARG A 78 -5.33 -5.06 -4.17
CA ARG A 78 -4.12 -5.53 -4.85
C ARG A 78 -4.53 -6.40 -6.03
N GLY A 79 -3.74 -6.39 -7.10
CA GLY A 79 -3.94 -7.29 -8.25
C GLY A 79 -3.46 -8.70 -7.96
N ILE A 80 -4.05 -9.36 -6.96
CA ILE A 80 -3.73 -10.72 -6.54
C ILE A 80 -5.03 -11.52 -6.28
N ASP A 81 -4.99 -12.82 -6.52
CA ASP A 81 -5.99 -13.76 -6.04
C ASP A 81 -5.53 -14.31 -4.69
N ALA A 82 -6.18 -13.85 -3.63
CA ALA A 82 -5.88 -14.19 -2.26
C ALA A 82 -7.15 -14.57 -1.48
N LYS A 83 -8.16 -15.12 -2.14
CA LYS A 83 -9.44 -15.49 -1.50
C LYS A 83 -9.22 -16.39 -0.27
N GLY A 84 -9.73 -15.97 0.87
CA GLY A 84 -9.59 -16.63 2.17
C GLY A 84 -8.28 -16.35 2.90
N TYR A 85 -7.41 -15.46 2.41
CA TYR A 85 -6.23 -14.95 3.13
C TYR A 85 -6.51 -13.57 3.71
N MET A 86 -5.79 -13.19 4.78
CA MET A 86 -5.65 -11.78 5.15
C MET A 86 -4.57 -11.14 4.30
N VAL A 87 -4.83 -10.00 3.67
CA VAL A 87 -3.87 -9.33 2.79
C VAL A 87 -3.34 -8.07 3.43
N ILE A 88 -2.01 -8.01 3.64
CA ILE A 88 -1.33 -6.81 4.12
C ILE A 88 -1.17 -5.83 2.95
N HIS A 89 -1.80 -4.67 3.06
CA HIS A 89 -1.62 -3.56 2.13
C HIS A 89 -0.36 -2.77 2.45
N CYS A 90 -0.13 -2.46 3.73
CA CYS A 90 0.99 -1.62 4.13
C CYS A 90 1.49 -1.98 5.52
N ILE A 91 2.80 -1.86 5.72
CA ILE A 91 3.42 -1.92 7.05
C ILE A 91 4.61 -0.98 7.08
N TRP A 92 4.68 -0.12 8.09
CA TRP A 92 5.77 0.85 8.19
C TRP A 92 6.10 1.23 9.63
N VAL A 93 7.39 1.35 9.94
CA VAL A 93 7.91 1.91 11.20
C VAL A 93 8.92 3.01 10.85
N VAL A 94 8.84 4.15 11.53
CA VAL A 94 9.61 5.35 11.16
C VAL A 94 10.72 5.73 12.14
N GLY A 95 11.76 6.37 11.59
CA GLY A 95 12.83 7.02 12.35
C GLY A 95 13.59 6.09 13.29
N LYS A 96 13.91 6.60 14.49
CA LYS A 96 14.65 5.90 15.55
C LYS A 96 13.97 4.65 16.11
N ASN A 97 12.73 4.37 15.70
CA ASN A 97 11.97 3.21 16.16
C ASN A 97 12.11 1.99 15.23
N LYS A 98 12.78 2.14 14.09
CA LYS A 98 13.20 1.02 13.26
C LYS A 98 14.16 0.09 14.03
N ASN A 99 14.22 -1.17 13.63
CA ASN A 99 15.11 -2.20 14.19
C ASN A 99 14.91 -2.52 15.69
N LYS A 100 13.80 -2.09 16.31
CA LYS A 100 13.43 -2.42 17.70
C LYS A 100 12.45 -3.60 17.83
N GLY A 101 12.22 -4.35 16.75
CA GLY A 101 11.23 -5.43 16.73
C GLY A 101 9.77 -5.00 16.52
N TYR A 102 9.49 -3.69 16.43
CA TYR A 102 8.10 -3.22 16.26
C TYR A 102 7.41 -3.67 14.96
N GLY A 103 8.17 -3.88 13.87
CA GLY A 103 7.62 -4.48 12.65
C GLY A 103 7.12 -5.91 12.87
N SER A 104 7.85 -6.71 13.67
CA SER A 104 7.40 -8.04 14.09
C SER A 104 6.12 -7.96 14.91
N LYS A 105 6.06 -7.03 15.88
CA LYS A 105 4.88 -6.86 16.74
C LYS A 105 3.62 -6.49 15.96
N LEU A 106 3.76 -5.60 14.98
CA LEU A 106 2.65 -5.24 14.07
C LEU A 106 2.22 -6.43 13.19
N LEU A 107 3.17 -7.22 12.68
CA LEU A 107 2.87 -8.41 11.90
C LEU A 107 2.20 -9.52 12.72
N GLU A 108 2.63 -9.72 13.97
CA GLU A 108 2.04 -10.65 14.93
C GLU A 108 0.55 -10.34 15.15
N GLU A 109 0.16 -9.07 15.25
CA GLU A 109 -1.24 -8.65 15.37
C GLU A 109 -2.07 -9.01 14.13
N CYS A 110 -1.54 -8.82 12.92
CA CYS A 110 -2.22 -9.27 11.69
C CYS A 110 -2.42 -10.78 11.66
N ILE A 111 -1.38 -11.55 12.01
CA ILE A 111 -1.45 -13.02 12.05
C ILE A 111 -2.50 -13.48 13.06
N LYS A 112 -2.56 -12.84 14.24
CA LYS A 112 -3.55 -13.13 15.27
C LYS A 112 -4.98 -12.90 14.78
N ASP A 113 -5.23 -11.76 14.14
CA ASP A 113 -6.55 -11.40 13.60
C ASP A 113 -6.97 -12.27 12.41
N SER A 114 -6.02 -12.99 11.81
CA SER A 114 -6.27 -13.90 10.68
C SER A 114 -6.70 -15.30 11.13
N THR A 115 -6.96 -15.54 12.41
CA THR A 115 -7.36 -16.85 12.93
C THR A 115 -8.62 -17.36 12.19
N GLY A 116 -8.56 -18.59 11.66
CA GLY A 116 -9.64 -19.19 10.87
C GLY A 116 -9.56 -18.92 9.36
N MET A 117 -8.59 -18.13 8.90
CA MET A 117 -8.30 -17.91 7.48
C MET A 117 -7.30 -18.94 6.95
N LYS A 118 -7.07 -18.96 5.62
CA LYS A 118 -6.04 -19.80 4.96
C LYS A 118 -4.61 -19.37 5.34
N GLY A 119 -4.43 -18.09 5.67
CA GLY A 119 -3.13 -17.52 5.98
C GLY A 119 -3.08 -16.01 5.83
N VAL A 120 -1.87 -15.47 5.75
CA VAL A 120 -1.59 -14.04 5.49
C VAL A 120 -0.78 -13.88 4.21
N ALA A 121 -1.13 -12.92 3.36
CA ALA A 121 -0.44 -12.64 2.10
C ALA A 121 0.00 -11.17 2.02
N VAL A 122 1.08 -10.90 1.27
CA VAL A 122 1.63 -9.55 1.12
C VAL A 122 2.44 -9.41 -0.16
N LEU A 123 2.22 -8.32 -0.90
CA LEU A 123 3.16 -7.90 -1.94
C LEU A 123 4.37 -7.22 -1.33
N THR A 124 5.54 -7.56 -1.84
CA THR A 124 6.82 -7.02 -1.40
C THR A 124 7.59 -6.49 -2.60
N SER A 125 8.56 -5.61 -2.35
CA SER A 125 9.50 -5.20 -3.39
C SER A 125 10.87 -4.88 -2.81
N LYS A 126 11.90 -4.87 -3.67
CA LYS A 126 13.22 -4.31 -3.36
C LYS A 126 13.24 -2.77 -3.42
N GLY A 127 12.18 -2.15 -3.94
CA GLY A 127 12.03 -0.70 -4.09
C GLY A 127 11.24 -0.05 -2.97
N ASN A 128 10.82 1.20 -3.20
CA ASN A 128 9.93 1.94 -2.29
C ASN A 128 8.46 1.49 -2.48
N TRP A 129 7.58 1.97 -1.59
CA TRP A 129 6.11 1.81 -1.63
C TRP A 129 5.53 0.42 -1.34
N LEU A 130 6.34 -0.63 -1.40
CA LEU A 130 6.02 -1.96 -0.86
C LEU A 130 7.04 -2.36 0.22
N PRO A 131 6.64 -3.14 1.23
CA PRO A 131 7.55 -3.58 2.27
C PRO A 131 8.60 -4.55 1.71
N ALA A 132 9.78 -4.57 2.32
CA ALA A 132 10.83 -5.52 1.97
C ALA A 132 10.50 -6.93 2.50
N SER A 133 10.83 -7.96 1.72
CA SER A 133 10.54 -9.37 2.05
C SER A 133 11.20 -9.86 3.34
N LYS A 134 12.34 -9.27 3.74
CA LYS A 134 13.13 -9.67 4.92
C LYS A 134 12.31 -9.82 6.21
N LEU A 135 11.33 -8.94 6.43
CA LEU A 135 10.46 -9.05 7.60
C LEU A 135 9.64 -10.35 7.54
N PHE A 136 9.00 -10.62 6.40
CA PHE A 136 8.09 -11.74 6.22
C PHE A 136 8.82 -13.08 6.20
N THR A 137 9.97 -13.18 5.52
CA THR A 137 10.79 -14.39 5.52
C THR A 137 11.20 -14.79 6.94
N LYS A 138 11.54 -13.82 7.81
CA LYS A 138 11.86 -14.07 9.23
C LYS A 138 10.68 -14.67 10.02
N HIS A 139 9.43 -14.43 9.59
CA HIS A 139 8.22 -14.93 10.26
C HIS A 139 7.62 -16.16 9.54
N GLY A 140 8.42 -16.82 8.69
CA GLY A 140 8.02 -18.04 8.01
C GLY A 140 6.98 -17.81 6.90
N PHE A 141 7.06 -16.67 6.22
CA PHE A 141 6.38 -16.50 4.94
C PHE A 141 7.26 -17.10 3.83
N GLU A 142 6.63 -17.80 2.91
CA GLU A 142 7.24 -18.32 1.69
C GLU A 142 6.86 -17.46 0.49
N LYS A 143 7.70 -17.47 -0.55
CA LYS A 143 7.42 -16.77 -1.81
C LYS A 143 6.37 -17.58 -2.58
N ALA A 144 5.23 -16.95 -2.86
CA ALA A 144 4.09 -17.57 -3.51
C ALA A 144 4.08 -17.32 -5.02
N ASP A 145 4.49 -16.12 -5.44
CA ASP A 145 4.51 -15.71 -6.85
C ASP A 145 5.46 -14.52 -7.07
N GLU A 146 5.71 -14.11 -8.32
CA GLU A 146 6.46 -12.92 -8.65
C GLU A 146 6.02 -12.25 -9.96
N LEU A 147 6.20 -10.92 -10.02
CA LEU A 147 6.23 -10.18 -11.27
C LEU A 147 7.62 -9.55 -11.42
N PRO A 148 8.50 -10.16 -12.24
CA PRO A 148 9.85 -9.67 -12.42
C PRO A 148 9.90 -8.21 -12.93
N PRO A 149 10.95 -7.44 -12.59
CA PRO A 149 12.10 -7.85 -11.79
C PRO A 149 12.00 -7.52 -10.28
N VAL A 150 10.93 -6.84 -9.84
CA VAL A 150 10.92 -6.21 -8.50
C VAL A 150 9.78 -6.61 -7.58
N ILE A 151 8.68 -7.16 -8.08
CA ILE A 151 7.52 -7.49 -7.26
C ILE A 151 7.53 -8.97 -6.91
N GLU A 152 7.36 -9.27 -5.64
CA GLU A 152 7.23 -10.63 -5.13
C GLU A 152 5.99 -10.72 -4.23
N LEU A 153 5.22 -11.79 -4.35
CA LEU A 153 4.11 -12.12 -3.46
C LEU A 153 4.61 -13.13 -2.42
N TYR A 154 4.44 -12.82 -1.15
CA TYR A 154 4.76 -13.72 -0.04
C TYR A 154 3.48 -14.12 0.70
N ALA A 155 3.46 -15.34 1.20
CA ALA A 155 2.35 -15.84 2.01
C ALA A 155 2.83 -16.70 3.19
N LYS A 156 2.09 -16.64 4.29
CA LYS A 156 2.20 -17.58 5.41
C LYS A 156 0.90 -18.35 5.49
N ARG A 157 0.93 -19.62 5.07
CA ARG A 157 -0.22 -20.53 5.18
C ARG A 157 -0.38 -21.01 6.62
N PHE A 158 -1.62 -21.23 7.04
CA PHE A 158 -1.94 -21.82 8.36
C PHE A 158 -2.24 -23.32 8.30
N SER A 159 -2.28 -23.88 7.08
CA SER A 159 -2.41 -25.30 6.81
C SER A 159 -1.68 -25.63 5.52
N ASP A 160 -1.09 -26.82 5.42
CA ASP A 160 -0.38 -27.23 4.21
C ASP A 160 -1.32 -27.55 3.04
N ASN A 161 -2.61 -27.74 3.33
CA ASN A 161 -3.65 -28.15 2.36
C ASN A 161 -4.33 -26.97 1.65
N VAL A 162 -3.84 -25.74 1.81
CA VAL A 162 -4.39 -24.56 1.10
C VAL A 162 -3.45 -24.11 0.00
N GLU A 163 -4.03 -23.74 -1.14
CA GLU A 163 -3.30 -23.19 -2.28
C GLU A 163 -2.70 -21.82 -1.96
N LEU A 164 -1.50 -21.56 -2.45
CA LEU A 164 -0.84 -20.26 -2.34
C LEU A 164 -1.57 -19.19 -3.17
N PRO A 165 -1.62 -17.93 -2.68
CA PRO A 165 -2.18 -16.82 -3.44
C PRO A 165 -1.31 -16.53 -4.68
N LYS A 166 -1.91 -15.95 -5.71
CA LYS A 166 -1.24 -15.69 -7.00
C LYS A 166 -1.38 -14.23 -7.41
N ILE A 167 -0.44 -13.75 -8.19
CA ILE A 167 -0.59 -12.45 -8.87
C ILE A 167 -1.60 -12.63 -10.01
N ASN A 168 -2.56 -11.71 -10.12
CA ASN A 168 -3.51 -11.75 -11.22
C ASN A 168 -2.79 -11.48 -12.55
N PRO A 169 -3.29 -12.01 -13.69
CA PRO A 169 -2.68 -11.80 -14.99
C PRO A 169 -2.44 -10.32 -15.30
N VAL A 170 -1.19 -9.98 -15.61
CA VAL A 170 -0.76 -8.64 -16.03
C VAL A 170 -0.40 -8.63 -17.52
N GLY A 171 -0.41 -7.44 -18.11
CA GLY A 171 -0.06 -7.23 -19.52
C GLY A 171 -1.16 -6.55 -20.34
N LYS A 172 -2.22 -6.06 -19.69
CA LYS A 172 -3.18 -5.20 -20.37
C LYS A 172 -2.54 -3.85 -20.66
N THR A 173 -2.71 -3.37 -21.89
CA THR A 173 -2.43 -1.99 -22.27
C THR A 173 -3.74 -1.25 -22.45
N THR A 174 -3.80 0.04 -22.14
CA THR A 174 -5.03 0.82 -22.38
C THR A 174 -5.18 1.28 -23.82
N GLY A 175 -4.10 1.26 -24.61
CA GLY A 175 -4.07 1.83 -25.97
C GLY A 175 -4.15 3.37 -26.02
N GLU A 176 -4.20 4.02 -24.86
CA GLU A 176 -4.29 5.47 -24.73
C GLU A 176 -2.95 6.13 -25.03
N LYS A 177 -3.00 7.31 -25.65
CA LYS A 177 -1.81 8.13 -25.92
C LYS A 177 -1.53 9.08 -24.78
N GLY A 178 -0.24 9.32 -24.53
CA GLY A 178 0.23 10.17 -23.45
C GLY A 178 0.25 9.44 -22.11
N ILE A 179 0.03 10.18 -21.01
CA ILE A 179 0.11 9.62 -19.66
C ILE A 179 -1.27 9.23 -19.16
N THR A 180 -1.42 7.99 -18.69
CA THR A 180 -2.61 7.55 -17.95
C THR A 180 -2.23 7.26 -16.51
N ILE A 181 -2.98 7.79 -15.55
CA ILE A 181 -2.80 7.54 -14.12
C ILE A 181 -4.00 6.75 -13.61
N LEU A 182 -3.79 5.51 -13.20
CA LEU A 182 -4.78 4.76 -12.40
C LEU A 182 -4.54 5.10 -10.93
N ARG A 183 -5.60 5.39 -10.19
CA ARG A 183 -5.51 5.74 -8.78
C ARG A 183 -6.71 5.27 -7.99
N SER A 184 -6.50 5.03 -6.70
CA SER A 184 -7.53 4.89 -5.68
C SER A 184 -7.21 5.80 -4.50
N ASP A 185 -8.12 5.86 -3.54
CA ASP A 185 -7.96 6.68 -2.33
C ASP A 185 -7.31 5.90 -1.16
N GLN A 186 -6.80 4.68 -1.40
CA GLN A 186 -6.13 3.84 -0.40
C GLN A 186 -4.86 4.48 0.18
N CYS A 187 -4.15 5.34 -0.54
CA CYS A 187 -2.90 5.94 -0.05
C CYS A 187 -3.00 7.48 -0.05
N PRO A 188 -2.79 8.16 1.10
CA PRO A 188 -3.00 9.60 1.20
C PRO A 188 -1.94 10.42 0.45
N TYR A 189 -0.88 9.79 -0.07
CA TYR A 189 0.14 10.42 -0.90
C TYR A 189 -0.25 10.48 -2.39
N VAL A 190 -1.27 9.73 -2.82
CA VAL A 190 -1.67 9.64 -4.23
C VAL A 190 -2.07 10.99 -4.84
N PRO A 191 -2.86 11.86 -4.19
CA PRO A 191 -3.16 13.17 -4.77
C PRO A 191 -1.92 14.04 -5.04
N ASP A 192 -0.89 13.96 -4.19
CA ASP A 192 0.36 14.69 -4.41
C ASP A 192 1.11 14.10 -5.61
N ALA A 193 1.18 12.77 -5.70
CA ALA A 193 1.84 12.06 -6.80
C ALA A 193 1.16 12.36 -8.15
N VAL A 194 -0.17 12.42 -8.18
CA VAL A 194 -0.95 12.81 -9.36
C VAL A 194 -0.57 14.22 -9.81
N ARG A 195 -0.59 15.20 -8.90
CA ARG A 195 -0.21 16.59 -9.23
C ARG A 195 1.23 16.71 -9.71
N ILE A 196 2.15 15.92 -9.15
CA ILE A 196 3.54 15.88 -9.62
C ILE A 196 3.60 15.39 -11.07
N VAL A 197 2.92 14.30 -11.40
CA VAL A 197 2.90 13.76 -12.77
C VAL A 197 2.23 14.73 -13.73
N GLU A 198 1.11 15.35 -13.36
CA GLU A 198 0.44 16.37 -14.18
C GLU A 198 1.34 17.56 -14.50
N ASN A 199 2.07 18.05 -13.49
CA ASN A 199 3.00 19.17 -13.68
C ASN A 199 4.14 18.82 -14.63
N VAL A 200 4.70 17.60 -14.52
CA VAL A 200 5.76 17.14 -15.43
C VAL A 200 5.22 16.95 -16.84
N ALA A 201 4.06 16.31 -16.98
CA ALA A 201 3.42 16.10 -18.27
C ALA A 201 3.11 17.41 -18.99
N LYS A 202 2.64 18.42 -18.24
CA LYS A 202 2.41 19.77 -18.77
C LYS A 202 3.69 20.41 -19.32
N LYS A 203 4.82 20.30 -18.62
CA LYS A 203 6.13 20.80 -19.11
C LYS A 203 6.57 20.07 -20.38
N ALA A 204 6.26 18.78 -20.48
CA ALA A 204 6.58 17.94 -21.63
C ALA A 204 5.58 18.05 -22.80
N GLY A 205 4.46 18.78 -22.63
CA GLY A 205 3.40 18.85 -23.65
C GLY A 205 2.64 17.54 -23.85
N ILE A 206 2.60 16.66 -22.84
CA ILE A 206 1.96 15.33 -22.91
C ILE A 206 0.56 15.38 -22.31
N PRO A 207 -0.48 14.88 -22.99
CA PRO A 207 -1.83 14.80 -22.42
C PRO A 207 -1.87 13.82 -21.24
N VAL A 208 -2.69 14.13 -20.23
CA VAL A 208 -2.87 13.30 -19.04
C VAL A 208 -4.31 12.87 -18.91
N THR A 209 -4.53 11.58 -18.70
CA THR A 209 -5.82 10.99 -18.34
C THR A 209 -5.74 10.41 -16.93
N ILE A 210 -6.69 10.74 -16.07
CA ILE A 210 -6.79 10.19 -14.71
C ILE A 210 -7.97 9.23 -14.65
N LYS A 211 -7.71 8.00 -14.22
CA LYS A 211 -8.69 6.94 -14.00
C LYS A 211 -8.78 6.64 -12.51
N GLN A 212 -9.90 7.00 -11.91
CA GLN A 212 -10.22 6.62 -10.54
C GLN A 212 -10.69 5.15 -10.52
N LEU A 213 -10.20 4.38 -9.55
CA LEU A 213 -10.61 3.02 -9.22
C LEU A 213 -11.33 3.08 -7.88
N ASP A 214 -12.63 2.82 -7.88
CA ASP A 214 -13.52 3.02 -6.73
C ASP A 214 -13.91 1.69 -6.06
N THR A 215 -13.59 0.55 -6.69
CA THR A 215 -13.88 -0.79 -6.15
C THR A 215 -12.62 -1.67 -6.07
N CYS A 216 -12.63 -2.63 -5.13
CA CYS A 216 -11.58 -3.65 -5.06
C CYS A 216 -11.56 -4.51 -6.33
N ASP A 217 -12.71 -4.83 -6.93
CA ASP A 217 -12.82 -5.55 -8.19
C ASP A 217 -12.06 -4.85 -9.34
N GLU A 218 -12.22 -3.53 -9.50
CA GLU A 218 -11.47 -2.76 -10.50
C GLU A 218 -9.96 -2.83 -10.25
N VAL A 219 -9.54 -2.74 -8.98
CA VAL A 219 -8.13 -2.83 -8.59
C VAL A 219 -7.56 -4.23 -8.84
N GLN A 220 -8.33 -5.27 -8.52
CA GLN A 220 -7.93 -6.66 -8.71
C GLN A 220 -7.84 -7.03 -10.20
N ASN A 221 -8.72 -6.49 -11.04
CA ASN A 221 -8.91 -6.95 -12.42
C ASN A 221 -8.38 -5.99 -13.51
N ASN A 222 -7.77 -4.85 -13.15
CA ASN A 222 -7.24 -3.90 -14.13
C ASN A 222 -6.13 -4.48 -15.04
N GLY A 223 -5.43 -5.53 -14.60
CA GLY A 223 -4.40 -6.23 -15.38
C GLY A 223 -3.18 -5.39 -15.78
N ILE A 224 -2.97 -4.23 -15.14
CA ILE A 224 -1.83 -3.33 -15.39
C ILE A 224 -0.63 -3.73 -14.52
N HIS A 225 -0.82 -3.75 -13.20
CA HIS A 225 0.25 -4.01 -12.25
C HIS A 225 -0.32 -4.43 -10.88
N PRO A 226 0.28 -5.40 -10.16
CA PRO A 226 -0.28 -5.98 -8.94
C PRO A 226 -0.35 -5.02 -7.75
N PHE A 227 0.42 -3.93 -7.76
CA PHE A 227 0.28 -2.86 -6.76
C PHE A 227 -1.15 -2.30 -6.73
N GLY A 228 -1.79 -2.19 -7.89
CA GLY A 228 -3.23 -1.98 -8.07
C GLY A 228 -3.75 -0.58 -7.73
N THR A 229 -3.35 0.01 -6.60
CA THR A 229 -3.96 1.25 -6.06
C THR A 229 -3.43 2.54 -6.65
N TYR A 230 -2.30 2.48 -7.35
CA TYR A 230 -1.73 3.59 -8.10
C TYR A 230 -0.76 3.08 -9.16
N CYS A 231 -0.93 3.52 -10.41
CA CYS A 231 -0.03 3.22 -11.52
C CYS A 231 0.01 4.39 -12.49
N VAL A 232 1.18 4.66 -13.06
CA VAL A 232 1.37 5.59 -14.18
C VAL A 232 1.73 4.77 -15.40
N LEU A 233 1.11 5.10 -16.53
CA LEU A 233 1.37 4.53 -17.84
C LEU A 233 1.81 5.64 -18.79
N LEU A 234 2.63 5.26 -19.78
CA LEU A 234 2.97 6.09 -20.93
C LEU A 234 2.60 5.32 -22.20
N ASP A 235 1.76 5.92 -23.03
CA ASP A 235 1.24 5.33 -24.27
C ASP A 235 0.63 3.92 -24.06
N GLY A 236 -0.08 3.76 -22.94
CA GLY A 236 -0.73 2.51 -22.56
C GLY A 236 0.19 1.44 -21.96
N GLU A 237 1.49 1.70 -21.85
CA GLU A 237 2.46 0.80 -21.21
C GLU A 237 2.76 1.22 -19.76
N PHE A 238 2.94 0.24 -18.87
CA PHE A 238 3.32 0.48 -17.48
C PHE A 238 4.64 1.27 -17.38
N LEU A 239 4.60 2.39 -16.64
CA LEU A 239 5.76 3.24 -16.39
C LEU A 239 6.26 3.09 -14.95
N THR A 240 5.38 3.23 -13.96
CA THR A 240 5.76 3.13 -12.53
C THR A 240 4.54 2.96 -11.62
N TYR A 241 4.72 2.28 -10.48
CA TYR A 241 3.77 2.27 -9.36
C TYR A 241 4.24 3.17 -8.20
N ASN A 242 5.43 3.79 -8.32
CA ASN A 242 6.00 4.60 -7.26
C ASN A 242 5.41 6.01 -7.26
N CYS A 243 4.90 6.45 -6.12
CA CYS A 243 4.56 7.86 -5.85
C CYS A 243 5.85 8.69 -5.63
N GLY A 244 6.68 8.80 -6.66
CA GLY A 244 7.98 9.47 -6.62
C GLY A 244 7.89 11.01 -6.54
N VAL A 245 9.05 11.64 -6.50
CA VAL A 245 9.16 13.10 -6.65
C VAL A 245 9.29 13.49 -8.13
N GLU A 246 9.19 14.79 -8.43
CA GLU A 246 9.29 15.31 -9.80
C GLU A 246 10.51 14.77 -10.56
N LYS A 247 11.68 14.74 -9.91
CA LYS A 247 12.92 14.21 -10.48
C LYS A 247 12.81 12.76 -10.94
N ASP A 248 12.04 11.92 -10.22
CA ASP A 248 11.88 10.50 -10.57
C ASP A 248 11.07 10.36 -11.85
N ILE A 249 9.96 11.11 -11.97
CA ILE A 249 9.10 11.10 -13.16
C ILE A 249 9.86 11.66 -14.37
N VAL A 250 10.58 12.77 -14.21
CA VAL A 250 11.41 13.35 -15.29
C VAL A 250 12.44 12.34 -15.77
N LYS A 251 13.12 11.63 -14.84
CA LYS A 251 14.10 10.59 -15.21
C LYS A 251 13.46 9.45 -16.01
N LEU A 252 12.27 9.00 -15.61
CA LEU A 252 11.54 7.93 -16.31
C LEU A 252 11.17 8.35 -17.74
N LEU A 253 10.65 9.56 -17.92
CA LEU A 253 10.27 10.09 -19.23
C LEU A 253 11.49 10.33 -20.13
N LYS A 254 12.59 10.88 -19.60
CA LYS A 254 13.87 10.99 -20.34
C LYS A 254 14.40 9.63 -20.77
N GLY A 255 14.27 8.60 -19.92
CA GLY A 255 14.62 7.22 -20.26
C GLY A 255 13.75 6.62 -21.39
N LYS A 256 12.59 7.22 -21.66
CA LYS A 256 11.69 6.89 -22.79
C LYS A 256 11.88 7.82 -23.99
N GLY A 257 12.92 8.67 -24.00
CA GLY A 257 13.24 9.57 -25.11
C GLY A 257 12.41 10.86 -25.14
N ILE A 258 11.69 11.19 -24.07
CA ILE A 258 10.91 12.42 -23.95
C ILE A 258 11.80 13.48 -23.31
N ASP A 259 12.08 14.57 -24.03
CA ASP A 259 12.79 15.70 -23.46
C ASP A 259 11.84 16.61 -22.66
N ILE A 260 12.36 17.10 -21.53
CA ILE A 260 11.63 17.93 -20.58
C ILE A 260 12.58 19.06 -20.21
N SER A 261 12.28 20.24 -20.77
CA SER A 261 12.95 21.51 -20.49
C SER A 261 12.45 22.15 -19.19
#